data_AF-A0A3C1SCH6-F1
#
_entry.id   AF-A0A3C1SCH6-F1
#
_cell.length_a   1.000
_cell.length_b   1.000
_cell.length_c   1.000
_cell.angle_alpha   90.00
_cell.angle_beta   90.00
_cell.angle_gamma   90.00
#
_symmetry.space_group_name_H-M   'P 1'
#
loop_
_entity.id
_entity.type
_entity.pdbx_description
1 polymer ?
#
loop_
_entity_poly.entity_id
_entity_poly.type
_entity_poly.pdbx_seq_one_letter_code
_entity_poly.pdbx_strand_id
1 'polypeptide(L)'
;MNNVRYTLKRGNKIYVRKFFHIRIYADKSFKGQDLTGADFSYADIRGGSFKGAILKGANFANAKGGVTKKSFVVYLLLILVLSVLAGFFMAICNVWIALIVQGILEIFKANTNTNIIIYTLLYSIVYVSISVILIRREKYSLWNISIITAVAVAVAV
;
A
#
# COMPACT_ATOMS: atom_id res chain seq x y z
N MET A 1 29.84 -25.75 -15.37
CA MET A 1 30.32 -26.33 -14.10
C MET A 1 31.33 -25.36 -13.48
N ASN A 2 30.94 -24.56 -12.48
CA ASN A 2 31.88 -23.68 -11.77
C ASN A 2 32.09 -24.22 -10.35
N ASN A 3 33.26 -24.81 -10.15
CA ASN A 3 33.75 -25.39 -8.90
C ASN A 3 33.67 -24.38 -7.74
N VAL A 4 32.78 -24.61 -6.76
CA VAL A 4 32.88 -23.98 -5.43
C VAL A 4 33.39 -25.06 -4.47
N ARG A 5 34.69 -25.38 -4.55
CA ARG A 5 35.34 -26.45 -3.78
C ARG A 5 35.91 -25.99 -2.44
N TYR A 6 35.20 -25.22 -1.60
CA TYR A 6 35.71 -24.91 -0.24
C TYR A 6 34.58 -24.66 0.78
N THR A 7 33.61 -25.59 0.90
CA THR A 7 32.60 -25.54 1.97
C THR A 7 32.65 -26.76 2.87
N LEU A 8 33.05 -26.57 4.13
CA LEU A 8 32.73 -27.48 5.22
C LEU A 8 31.46 -26.94 5.91
N LYS A 9 30.31 -27.53 5.57
CA LYS A 9 29.03 -27.26 6.24
C LYS A 9 28.86 -28.27 7.37
N ARG A 10 28.93 -27.82 8.62
CA ARG A 10 28.61 -28.65 9.80
C ARG A 10 27.44 -28.00 10.54
N GLY A 11 26.23 -28.56 10.35
CA GLY A 11 24.99 -27.95 10.83
C GLY A 11 24.66 -26.62 10.13
N ASN A 12 24.26 -25.60 10.90
CA ASN A 12 23.92 -24.25 10.41
C ASN A 12 25.11 -23.29 10.30
N LYS A 13 26.31 -23.74 10.68
CA LYS A 13 27.51 -22.90 10.72
C LYS A 13 28.36 -23.09 9.47
N ILE A 14 28.64 -21.98 8.80
CA ILE A 14 29.52 -21.95 7.62
C ILE A 14 30.88 -21.45 8.10
N TYR A 15 31.86 -22.35 8.13
CA TYR A 15 33.22 -22.01 8.56
C TYR A 15 34.01 -21.39 7.40
N VAL A 16 34.39 -20.13 7.62
CA VAL A 16 35.38 -19.32 6.87
C VAL A 16 35.29 -19.44 5.35
N ARG A 17 34.33 -18.71 4.76
CA ARG A 17 34.30 -18.45 3.32
C ARG A 17 34.95 -17.11 3.00
N LYS A 18 35.82 -17.11 1.99
CA LYS A 18 36.15 -15.93 1.19
C LYS A 18 35.21 -15.92 -0.02
N PHE A 19 34.20 -15.07 -0.02
CA PHE A 19 33.25 -14.88 -1.13
C PHE A 19 33.71 -13.78 -2.10
N PHE A 20 35.03 -13.60 -2.23
CA PHE A 20 35.61 -12.60 -3.11
C PHE A 20 35.14 -12.86 -4.55
N HIS A 21 34.50 -11.86 -5.16
CA HIS A 21 33.91 -11.90 -6.51
C HIS A 21 32.75 -12.89 -6.74
N ILE A 22 32.11 -13.41 -5.70
CA ILE A 22 30.94 -14.28 -5.89
C ILE A 22 29.68 -13.44 -6.13
N ARG A 23 28.95 -13.79 -7.18
CA ARG A 23 27.59 -13.30 -7.43
C ARG A 23 26.60 -14.17 -6.67
N ILE A 24 25.90 -13.58 -5.71
CA ILE A 24 24.83 -14.22 -4.97
C ILE A 24 23.55 -13.90 -5.74
N TYR A 25 23.00 -14.89 -6.43
CA TYR A 25 21.72 -14.76 -7.12
C TYR A 25 20.58 -14.68 -6.10
N ALA A 26 19.45 -14.11 -6.51
CA ALA A 26 18.28 -13.95 -5.65
C ALA A 26 17.64 -15.28 -5.18
N ASP A 27 18.03 -16.40 -5.77
CA ASP A 27 17.65 -17.76 -5.36
C ASP A 27 18.48 -18.28 -4.16
N LYS A 28 19.61 -17.63 -3.82
CA LYS A 28 20.44 -18.01 -2.69
C LYS A 28 19.95 -17.35 -1.41
N SER A 29 19.30 -18.16 -0.59
CA SER A 29 18.90 -17.81 0.77
C SER A 29 19.96 -18.24 1.77
N PHE A 30 20.49 -17.27 2.54
CA PHE A 30 21.30 -17.50 3.74
C PHE A 30 20.45 -17.42 5.01
N LYS A 31 19.12 -17.59 4.89
CA LYS A 31 18.19 -17.45 6.02
C LYS A 31 18.58 -18.39 7.17
N GLY A 32 18.75 -17.85 8.37
CA GLY A 32 19.06 -18.63 9.58
C GLY A 32 20.49 -19.18 9.66
N GLN A 33 21.40 -18.80 8.75
CA GLN A 33 22.76 -19.34 8.73
C GLN A 33 23.70 -18.53 9.61
N ASP A 34 24.63 -19.21 10.28
CA ASP A 34 25.75 -18.55 10.97
C ASP A 34 26.88 -18.29 9.97
N LEU A 35 27.02 -17.02 9.63
CA LEU A 35 28.00 -16.42 8.72
C LEU A 35 29.01 -15.54 9.49
N THR A 36 29.21 -15.82 10.78
CA THR A 36 30.18 -15.10 11.62
C THR A 36 31.57 -15.15 10.98
N GLY A 37 32.20 -13.99 10.76
CA GLY A 37 33.52 -13.89 10.14
C GLY A 37 33.57 -14.11 8.63
N ALA A 38 32.43 -14.20 7.93
CA ALA A 38 32.41 -14.40 6.48
C ALA A 38 32.92 -13.16 5.70
N ASP A 39 33.76 -13.35 4.70
CA ASP A 39 34.26 -12.25 3.86
C ASP A 39 33.44 -12.15 2.56
N PHE A 40 32.54 -11.17 2.49
CA PHE A 40 31.74 -10.76 1.33
C PHE A 40 32.33 -9.55 0.59
N SER A 41 33.61 -9.23 0.81
CA SER A 41 34.20 -8.08 0.14
C SER A 41 34.13 -8.20 -1.39
N TYR A 42 33.75 -7.12 -2.06
CA TYR A 42 33.51 -7.05 -3.51
C TYR A 42 32.44 -8.00 -4.07
N ALA A 43 31.63 -8.64 -3.23
CA ALA A 43 30.57 -9.54 -3.67
C ALA A 43 29.35 -8.77 -4.22
N ASP A 44 28.70 -9.31 -5.25
CA ASP A 44 27.40 -8.83 -5.72
C ASP A 44 26.31 -9.60 -4.97
N ILE A 45 25.74 -8.98 -3.94
CA ILE A 45 24.75 -9.56 -3.03
C ILE A 45 23.32 -9.11 -3.34
N ARG A 46 23.10 -8.44 -4.48
CA ARG A 46 21.78 -7.93 -4.88
C ARG A 46 20.76 -9.06 -5.04
N GLY A 47 19.61 -8.90 -4.37
CA GLY A 47 18.52 -9.88 -4.36
C GLY A 47 18.73 -11.07 -3.42
N GLY A 48 19.89 -11.25 -2.80
CA GLY A 48 20.12 -12.32 -1.82
C GLY A 48 19.40 -12.07 -0.49
N SER A 49 18.87 -13.13 0.14
CA SER A 49 18.19 -13.03 1.43
C SER A 49 19.09 -13.46 2.58
N PHE A 50 19.34 -12.55 3.53
CA PHE A 50 20.09 -12.79 4.78
C PHE A 50 19.18 -12.78 6.01
N LYS A 51 17.87 -12.99 5.83
CA LYS A 51 16.89 -12.88 6.94
C LYS A 51 17.23 -13.85 8.07
N GLY A 52 17.50 -13.34 9.26
CA GLY A 52 17.85 -14.17 10.42
C GLY A 52 19.22 -14.85 10.33
N ALA A 53 20.10 -14.43 9.42
CA ALA A 53 21.50 -14.88 9.39
C ALA A 53 22.31 -14.18 10.49
N ILE A 54 23.27 -14.88 11.10
CA ILE A 54 24.23 -14.30 12.05
C ILE A 54 25.44 -13.80 11.25
N LEU A 55 25.64 -12.48 11.20
CA LEU A 55 26.69 -11.82 10.39
C LEU A 55 27.80 -11.20 11.23
N LYS A 56 28.00 -11.67 12.47
CA LYS A 56 28.95 -11.07 13.42
C LYS A 56 30.37 -11.12 12.84
N GLY A 57 31.03 -9.96 12.69
CA GLY A 57 32.38 -9.89 12.11
C GLY A 57 32.48 -10.25 10.62
N ALA A 58 31.36 -10.32 9.89
CA ALA A 58 31.40 -10.48 8.45
C ALA A 58 31.91 -9.20 7.75
N ASN A 59 32.77 -9.35 6.75
CA ASN A 59 33.31 -8.24 5.96
C ASN A 59 32.45 -7.98 4.72
N PHE A 60 31.91 -6.77 4.57
CA PHE A 60 31.10 -6.35 3.41
C PHE A 60 31.76 -5.23 2.59
N ALA A 61 33.07 -5.01 2.76
CA ALA A 61 33.78 -3.94 2.06
C ALA A 61 33.58 -4.04 0.54
N ASN A 62 33.09 -2.97 -0.10
CA ASN A 62 32.81 -2.93 -1.55
C ASN A 62 31.77 -3.95 -2.06
N ALA A 63 30.96 -4.55 -1.18
CA ALA A 63 29.84 -5.39 -1.60
C ALA A 63 28.75 -4.54 -2.31
N LYS A 64 28.20 -5.06 -3.42
CA LYS A 64 27.07 -4.45 -4.13
C LYS A 64 25.77 -5.03 -3.59
N GLY A 65 25.07 -4.26 -2.74
CA GLY A 65 23.74 -4.59 -2.23
C GLY A 65 22.59 -3.95 -3.02
N GLY A 66 21.35 -4.32 -2.69
CA GLY A 66 20.14 -3.69 -3.22
C GLY A 66 19.30 -4.55 -4.16
N VAL A 67 18.36 -3.91 -4.84
CA VAL A 67 17.45 -4.56 -5.80
C VAL A 67 18.14 -4.82 -7.14
N THR A 68 17.78 -5.90 -7.81
CA THR A 68 18.32 -6.22 -9.14
C THR A 68 17.74 -5.25 -10.18
N LYS A 69 18.48 -4.96 -11.27
CA LYS A 69 17.99 -4.10 -12.37
C LYS A 69 16.66 -4.60 -12.95
N LYS A 70 16.43 -5.92 -12.97
CA LYS A 70 15.17 -6.52 -13.44
C LYS A 70 14.01 -6.21 -12.51
N SER A 71 14.22 -6.36 -11.19
CA SER A 71 13.20 -6.00 -10.19
C SER A 71 12.85 -4.52 -10.24
N PHE A 72 13.82 -3.64 -10.48
CA PHE A 72 13.58 -2.21 -10.63
C PHE A 72 12.61 -1.88 -11.78
N VAL A 73 12.77 -2.54 -12.95
CA VAL A 73 11.85 -2.36 -14.09
C VAL A 73 10.44 -2.87 -13.76
N VAL A 74 10.34 -4.00 -13.04
CA VAL A 74 9.03 -4.54 -12.60
C VAL A 74 8.32 -3.55 -11.66
N TYR A 75 9.04 -2.98 -10.69
CA TYR A 75 8.47 -1.95 -9.81
C TYR A 75 8.03 -0.70 -10.59
N LEU A 76 8.81 -0.28 -11.59
CA LEU A 76 8.46 0.86 -12.43
C LEU A 76 7.17 0.62 -13.23
N LEU A 77 7.02 -0.56 -13.83
CA LEU A 77 5.79 -0.93 -14.54
C LEU A 77 4.60 -1.06 -13.60
N LEU A 78 4.78 -1.63 -12.41
CA LEU A 78 3.72 -1.81 -11.44
C LEU A 78 3.18 -0.46 -10.93
N ILE A 79 4.05 0.50 -10.66
CA ILE A 79 3.63 1.86 -10.25
C ILE A 79 2.91 2.59 -11.39
N LEU A 80 3.35 2.38 -12.65
CA LEU A 80 2.69 2.94 -13.82
C LEU A 80 1.29 2.39 -14.02
N VAL A 81 1.10 1.08 -13.83
CA VAL A 81 -0.25 0.46 -13.88
C VAL A 81 -1.13 0.99 -12.76
N LEU A 82 -0.60 1.10 -11.54
CA LEU A 82 -1.34 1.63 -10.39
C LEU A 82 -1.76 3.09 -10.59
N SER A 83 -0.91 3.95 -11.18
CA SER A 83 -1.25 5.35 -11.42
C SER A 83 -2.35 5.50 -12.47
N VAL A 84 -2.31 4.70 -13.54
CA VAL A 84 -3.36 4.67 -14.56
C VAL A 84 -4.68 4.20 -13.96
N LEU A 85 -4.65 3.14 -13.16
CA LEU A 85 -5.85 2.63 -12.49
C LEU A 85 -6.44 3.66 -11.52
N ALA A 86 -5.60 4.32 -10.72
CA ALA A 86 -6.04 5.38 -9.82
C ALA A 86 -6.66 6.56 -10.59
N GLY A 87 -6.06 6.96 -11.71
CA GLY A 87 -6.61 8.00 -12.58
C GLY A 87 -7.99 7.65 -13.16
N PHE A 88 -8.19 6.38 -13.53
CA PHE A 88 -9.48 5.89 -14.02
C PHE A 88 -10.58 5.97 -12.95
N PHE A 89 -10.28 5.55 -11.72
CA PHE A 89 -11.22 5.68 -10.60
C PHE A 89 -11.55 7.15 -10.30
N MET A 90 -10.55 8.04 -10.33
CA MET A 90 -10.75 9.47 -10.11
C MET A 90 -11.66 10.09 -11.19
N ALA A 91 -11.49 9.70 -12.45
CA ALA A 91 -12.31 10.22 -13.54
C ALA A 91 -13.79 9.87 -13.33
N ILE A 92 -14.10 8.61 -12.96
CA ILE A 92 -15.46 8.18 -12.67
C ILE A 92 -16.02 8.99 -11.49
N CYS A 93 -15.29 9.09 -10.37
CA CYS A 93 -15.73 9.87 -9.21
C CYS A 93 -16.03 11.34 -9.55
N ASN A 94 -15.20 11.97 -10.37
CA ASN A 94 -15.39 13.38 -10.76
C ASN A 94 -16.64 13.57 -11.62
N VAL A 95 -16.96 12.62 -12.52
CA VAL A 95 -18.21 12.66 -13.29
C VAL A 95 -19.41 12.56 -12.36
N TRP A 96 -19.38 11.65 -11.40
CA TRP A 96 -20.46 11.51 -10.41
C TRP A 96 -20.64 12.77 -9.55
N ILE A 97 -19.56 13.36 -9.07
CA ILE A 97 -19.59 14.61 -8.30
C ILE A 97 -20.17 15.75 -9.15
N ALA A 98 -19.76 15.87 -10.41
CA ALA A 98 -20.26 16.92 -11.31
C ALA A 98 -21.78 16.82 -11.52
N LEU A 99 -22.31 15.62 -11.71
CA LEU A 99 -23.75 15.39 -11.87
C LEU A 99 -24.53 15.76 -10.59
N ILE A 100 -24.00 15.42 -9.42
CA ILE A 100 -24.60 15.78 -8.13
C ILE A 100 -24.63 17.32 -7.97
N VAL A 101 -23.50 17.98 -8.24
CA VAL A 101 -23.38 19.44 -8.11
C VAL A 101 -24.31 20.15 -9.10
N GLN A 102 -24.43 19.65 -10.32
CA GLN A 102 -25.37 20.18 -11.31
C GLN A 102 -26.82 20.07 -10.82
N GLY A 103 -27.23 18.90 -10.32
CA GLY A 103 -28.57 18.72 -9.75
C GLY A 103 -28.86 19.66 -8.59
N ILE A 104 -27.89 19.88 -7.70
CA ILE A 104 -28.01 20.85 -6.60
C ILE A 104 -28.17 22.28 -7.14
N LEU A 105 -27.34 22.70 -8.10
CA LEU A 105 -27.41 24.04 -8.69
C LEU A 105 -28.73 24.32 -9.39
N GLU A 106 -29.32 23.33 -10.07
CA GLU A 106 -30.64 23.45 -10.69
C GLU A 106 -31.74 23.63 -9.64
N ILE A 107 -31.70 22.88 -8.53
CA ILE A 107 -32.62 23.07 -7.41
C ILE A 107 -32.49 24.50 -6.85
N PHE A 108 -31.27 25.02 -6.68
CA PHE A 108 -31.06 26.40 -6.23
C PHE A 108 -31.56 27.46 -7.23
N LYS A 109 -31.35 27.25 -8.53
CA LYS A 109 -31.82 28.17 -9.59
C LYS A 109 -33.33 28.18 -9.75
N ALA A 110 -33.97 27.01 -9.66
CA ALA A 110 -35.43 26.87 -9.72
C ALA A 110 -36.12 27.44 -8.47
N ASN A 111 -35.34 27.65 -7.41
CA ASN A 111 -35.85 28.00 -6.10
C ASN A 111 -35.42 29.41 -5.65
N THR A 112 -35.88 30.42 -6.40
CA THR A 112 -35.88 31.82 -5.93
C THR A 112 -36.95 32.09 -4.86
N ASN A 113 -37.53 31.05 -4.26
CA ASN A 113 -38.39 31.13 -3.08
C ASN A 113 -37.56 30.83 -1.84
N THR A 114 -37.30 31.86 -1.04
CA THR A 114 -36.56 31.81 0.23
C THR A 114 -37.02 30.69 1.18
N ASN A 115 -38.28 30.29 1.09
CA ASN A 115 -38.89 29.26 1.94
C ASN A 115 -38.29 27.86 1.76
N ILE A 116 -38.01 27.40 0.54
CA ILE A 116 -37.48 26.03 0.32
C ILE A 116 -36.00 25.95 0.75
N ILE A 117 -35.23 27.04 0.64
CA ILE A 117 -33.85 27.13 1.16
C ILE A 117 -33.85 26.95 2.68
N ILE A 118 -34.81 27.58 3.37
CA ILE A 118 -34.99 27.43 4.82
C ILE A 118 -35.34 25.98 5.18
N TYR A 119 -36.25 25.32 4.45
CA TYR A 119 -36.61 23.92 4.71
C TYR A 119 -35.44 22.94 4.48
N THR A 120 -34.62 23.15 3.45
CA THR A 120 -33.43 22.30 3.19
C THR A 120 -32.31 22.53 4.21
N LEU A 121 -32.10 23.77 4.65
CA LEU A 121 -31.17 24.05 5.77
C LEU A 121 -31.67 23.44 7.08
N LEU A 122 -32.96 23.56 7.39
CA LEU A 122 -33.55 22.98 8.59
C LEU A 122 -33.43 21.44 8.60
N TYR A 123 -33.72 20.80 7.47
CA TYR A 123 -33.58 19.34 7.32
C TYR A 123 -32.13 18.88 7.51
N SER A 124 -31.15 19.58 6.93
CA SER A 124 -29.72 19.22 7.07
C SER A 124 -29.21 19.38 8.50
N ILE A 125 -29.65 20.41 9.23
CA ILE A 125 -29.32 20.62 10.65
C ILE A 125 -29.90 19.48 11.51
N VAL A 126 -31.16 19.11 11.30
CA VAL A 126 -31.82 18.00 12.02
C VAL A 126 -31.11 16.67 11.71
N TYR A 127 -30.75 16.44 10.45
CA TYR A 127 -30.04 15.24 10.02
C TYR A 127 -28.67 15.09 10.71
N VAL A 128 -27.87 16.16 10.74
CA VAL A 128 -26.56 16.18 11.42
C VAL A 128 -26.73 15.94 12.91
N SER A 129 -27.74 16.55 13.53
CA SER A 129 -28.02 16.39 14.96
C SER A 129 -28.34 14.93 15.31
N ILE A 130 -29.21 14.28 14.53
CA ILE A 130 -29.59 12.88 14.72
C ILE A 130 -28.38 11.96 14.48
N SER A 131 -27.60 12.23 13.44
CA SER A 131 -26.41 11.42 13.11
C SER A 131 -25.35 11.48 14.22
N VAL A 132 -25.08 12.67 14.77
CA VAL A 132 -24.16 12.85 15.91
C VAL A 132 -24.65 12.09 17.15
N ILE A 133 -25.95 12.11 17.43
CA ILE A 133 -26.54 11.37 18.57
C ILE A 133 -26.39 9.87 18.38
N LEU A 134 -26.61 9.36 17.17
CA LEU A 134 -26.50 7.93 16.85
C LEU A 134 -25.06 7.42 16.93
N ILE A 135 -24.09 8.22 16.47
CA ILE A 135 -22.66 7.90 16.54
C ILE A 135 -22.17 7.90 18.00
N ARG A 136 -22.57 8.89 18.81
CA ARG A 136 -22.21 8.97 20.24
C ARG A 136 -22.75 7.81 21.06
N ARG A 137 -23.78 7.11 20.57
CA ARG A 137 -24.35 5.93 21.23
C ARG A 137 -23.64 4.62 20.84
N GLU A 138 -22.58 4.67 20.03
CA GLU A 138 -21.79 3.53 19.49
C GLU A 138 -22.60 2.40 18.84
N LYS A 139 -23.91 2.58 18.65
CA LYS A 139 -24.81 1.55 18.13
C LYS A 139 -24.82 1.45 16.60
N TYR A 140 -24.37 2.49 15.89
CA TYR A 140 -24.48 2.56 14.43
C TYR A 140 -23.22 3.16 13.79
N SER A 141 -22.63 2.43 12.84
CA SER A 141 -21.58 2.93 11.94
C SER A 141 -22.15 3.93 10.93
N LEU A 142 -21.34 4.89 10.48
CA LEU A 142 -21.69 5.90 9.46
C LEU A 142 -22.34 5.28 8.21
N TRP A 143 -21.92 4.07 7.83
CA TRP A 143 -22.45 3.35 6.69
C TRP A 143 -23.94 2.95 6.86
N ASN A 144 -24.33 2.54 8.08
CA ASN A 144 -25.70 2.12 8.38
C ASN A 144 -26.68 3.31 8.35
N ILE A 145 -26.22 4.49 8.78
CA ILE A 145 -27.03 5.72 8.78
C ILE A 145 -27.32 6.16 7.34
N SER A 146 -26.33 6.06 6.44
CA SER A 146 -26.50 6.38 5.02
C SER A 146 -27.47 5.44 4.30
N ILE A 147 -27.52 4.16 4.68
CA ILE A 147 -28.43 3.17 4.07
C ILE A 147 -29.88 3.42 4.50
N ILE A 148 -30.12 3.61 5.81
CA ILE A 148 -31.46 3.87 6.34
C ILE A 148 -32.07 5.13 5.70
N THR A 149 -31.22 6.13 5.47
CA THR A 149 -31.65 7.41 4.90
C THR A 149 -31.90 7.32 3.40
N ALA A 150 -31.07 6.60 2.65
CA ALA A 150 -31.36 6.29 1.24
C ALA A 150 -32.69 5.54 1.07
N VAL A 151 -33.00 4.59 1.96
CA VAL A 151 -34.27 3.85 1.95
C VAL A 151 -35.45 4.77 2.29
N ALA A 152 -35.32 5.63 3.31
CA ALA A 152 -36.38 6.57 3.68
C ALA A 152 -36.72 7.57 2.57
N VAL A 153 -35.71 8.07 1.85
CA VAL A 153 -35.91 8.97 0.70
C VAL A 153 -36.56 8.24 -0.47
N ALA A 154 -36.15 7.01 -0.76
CA ALA A 154 -36.73 6.20 -1.84
C ALA A 154 -38.19 5.80 -1.59
N VAL A 155 -38.65 5.77 -0.34
CA VAL A 155 -40.05 5.50 0.03
C VAL A 155 -40.91 6.77 0.02
N ALA A 156 -40.29 7.94 0.14
CA ALA A 156 -40.98 9.23 0.19
C ALA A 156 -41.19 9.88 -1.20
N VAL A 157 -40.56 9.34 -2.25
CA VAL A 157 -40.72 9.72 -3.67
C VAL A 157 -41.64 8.72 -4.35
#